data_AF-A0A6I8V4H9-F1
#
_entry.id   AF-A0A6I8V4H9-F1
#
_cell.length_a   1.000
_cell.length_b   1.000
_cell.length_c   1.000
_cell.angle_alpha   90.00
_cell.angle_beta   90.00
_cell.angle_gamma   90.00
#
_symmetry.space_group_name_H-M   'P 1'
#
loop_
_entity.id
_entity.type
_entity.pdbx_description
1 polymer ?
#
loop_
_entity_poly.entity_id
_entity_poly.type
_entity_poly.pdbx_seq_one_letter_code
_entity_poly.pdbx_strand_id
1 'polypeptide(L)'
;MSATLFSSLLVILVFLNGAIAAPRPAPLLVPRIDSKDFQLEPEDNKYTLRIYYPDRTTREETVEEIAPRVFQVRGSLSQTFPDQGLGLEVLYEAGPNGYVAKYKYGTTTTPPLGLPPNVLKSTAG
;
A
#
# COMPACT_ATOMS: atom_id res chain seq x y z
N MET A 1 12.92 -33.23 -56.15
CA MET A 1 12.61 -31.86 -55.73
C MET A 1 11.94 -31.89 -54.36
N SER A 2 12.29 -30.95 -53.49
CA SER A 2 11.55 -30.58 -52.27
C SER A 2 11.61 -31.50 -51.03
N ALA A 3 12.81 -31.72 -50.48
CA ALA A 3 12.96 -31.96 -49.02
C ALA A 3 13.45 -30.69 -48.29
N THR A 4 13.95 -29.70 -49.02
CA THR A 4 14.47 -28.43 -48.49
C THR A 4 13.36 -27.44 -48.10
N LEU A 5 12.15 -27.56 -48.66
CA LEU A 5 11.04 -26.63 -48.38
C LEU A 5 10.33 -26.90 -47.04
N PHE A 6 10.32 -28.15 -46.55
CA PHE A 6 9.75 -28.47 -45.23
C PHE A 6 10.67 -28.07 -44.08
N SER A 7 11.99 -28.13 -44.29
CA SER A 7 12.98 -27.77 -43.27
C SER A 7 13.08 -26.26 -43.04
N SER A 8 12.86 -25.43 -44.07
CA SER A 8 12.88 -23.97 -43.93
C SER A 8 11.63 -23.41 -43.27
N LEU A 9 10.46 -24.04 -43.46
CA LEU A 9 9.21 -23.63 -42.81
C LEU A 9 9.21 -23.90 -41.30
N LEU A 10 9.80 -25.02 -40.86
CA LEU A 10 9.90 -25.39 -39.45
C LEU A 10 10.83 -24.42 -38.67
N VAL A 11 11.92 -23.98 -39.29
CA VAL A 11 12.86 -23.04 -38.67
C VAL A 11 12.26 -21.64 -38.49
N ILE A 12 11.45 -21.16 -39.44
CA ILE A 12 10.74 -19.87 -39.32
C ILE A 12 9.68 -19.90 -38.21
N LEU A 13 8.96 -21.02 -38.04
CA LEU A 13 7.96 -21.20 -36.99
C LEU A 13 8.57 -21.25 -35.57
N VAL A 14 9.78 -21.80 -35.42
CA VAL A 14 10.47 -21.85 -34.12
C VAL A 14 11.03 -20.47 -33.73
N PHE A 15 11.46 -19.64 -34.69
CA PHE A 15 11.95 -18.28 -34.40
C PHE A 15 10.83 -17.24 -34.16
N LEU A 16 9.60 -17.46 -34.64
CA LEU A 16 8.47 -16.57 -34.31
C LEU A 16 7.89 -16.80 -32.90
N ASN A 17 8.02 -18.01 -32.35
CA ASN A 17 7.57 -18.32 -30.98
C ASN A 17 8.62 -18.00 -29.90
N GLY A 18 9.76 -17.42 -30.29
CA GLY A 18 10.81 -16.95 -29.40
C GLY A 18 10.51 -15.60 -28.73
N ALA A 19 9.26 -15.14 -28.73
CA ALA A 19 8.82 -14.15 -27.76
C ALA A 19 8.83 -14.82 -26.38
N ILE A 20 10.01 -14.87 -25.77
CA ILE A 20 10.14 -14.90 -24.32
C ILE A 20 9.47 -13.61 -23.86
N ALA A 21 8.15 -13.65 -23.72
CA ALA A 21 7.46 -12.77 -22.83
C ALA A 21 8.11 -13.04 -21.49
N ALA A 22 9.03 -12.16 -21.08
CA ALA A 22 9.34 -12.01 -19.67
C ALA A 22 8.01 -12.08 -18.92
N PRO A 23 7.91 -12.77 -17.77
CA PRO A 23 6.70 -12.73 -16.97
C PRO A 23 6.44 -11.24 -16.71
N ARG A 24 5.53 -10.65 -17.48
CA ARG A 24 5.07 -9.29 -17.21
C ARG A 24 4.32 -9.48 -15.90
N PRO A 25 4.79 -8.91 -14.77
CA PRO A 25 3.99 -8.95 -13.56
C PRO A 25 2.61 -8.44 -13.98
N ALA A 26 1.59 -9.27 -13.78
CA ALA A 26 0.23 -8.84 -14.04
C ALA A 26 0.07 -7.53 -13.27
N PRO A 27 -0.34 -6.42 -13.92
CA PRO A 27 -0.55 -5.19 -13.16
C PRO A 27 -1.49 -5.55 -12.03
N LEU A 28 -1.08 -5.27 -10.79
CA LEU A 28 -1.94 -5.37 -9.63
C LEU A 28 -3.21 -4.58 -9.98
N LEU A 29 -4.29 -5.30 -10.33
CA LEU A 29 -5.60 -4.77 -10.73
C LEU A 29 -6.34 -4.28 -9.49
N VAL A 30 -5.65 -3.47 -8.69
CA VAL A 30 -6.21 -2.84 -7.51
C VAL A 30 -6.89 -1.56 -8.01
N PRO A 31 -8.21 -1.45 -7.92
CA PRO A 31 -8.90 -0.25 -8.34
C PRO A 31 -8.57 0.90 -7.38
N ARG A 32 -8.53 2.11 -7.91
CA ARG A 32 -8.58 3.30 -7.07
C ARG A 32 -10.00 3.48 -6.55
N ILE A 33 -10.17 3.64 -5.23
CA ILE A 33 -11.45 3.94 -4.61
C ILE A 33 -11.25 5.13 -3.67
N ASP A 34 -12.05 6.18 -3.84
CA ASP A 34 -12.08 7.32 -2.94
C ASP A 34 -13.50 7.48 -2.40
N SER A 35 -13.70 7.07 -1.15
CA SER A 35 -14.99 7.16 -0.46
C SER A 35 -14.81 7.80 0.91
N LYS A 36 -15.93 8.17 1.53
CA LYS A 36 -15.93 8.83 2.85
C LYS A 36 -15.31 7.94 3.95
N ASP A 37 -15.66 6.66 3.96
CA ASP A 37 -15.33 5.76 5.07
C ASP A 37 -14.07 4.93 4.79
N PHE A 38 -13.65 4.83 3.52
CA PHE A 38 -12.41 4.18 3.15
C PHE A 38 -11.85 4.70 1.83
N GLN A 39 -10.53 4.62 1.69
CA GLN A 39 -9.80 4.99 0.48
C GLN A 39 -8.84 3.87 0.12
N LEU A 40 -8.76 3.53 -1.17
CA LEU A 40 -7.85 2.55 -1.73
C LEU A 40 -7.06 3.21 -2.84
N GLU A 41 -5.77 3.36 -2.63
CA GLU A 41 -4.85 4.07 -3.53
C GLU A 41 -3.80 3.09 -4.06
N PRO A 42 -3.90 2.66 -5.33
CA PRO A 42 -2.88 1.83 -5.97
C PRO A 42 -1.66 2.65 -6.43
N GLU A 43 -0.49 2.05 -6.34
CA GLU A 43 0.82 2.49 -6.86
C GLU A 43 1.52 1.28 -7.52
N ASP A 44 2.60 1.51 -8.27
CA ASP A 44 3.27 0.49 -9.13
C ASP A 44 3.21 -0.96 -8.63
N ASN A 45 3.86 -1.27 -7.50
CA ASN A 45 3.93 -2.59 -6.89
C ASN A 45 3.25 -2.66 -5.52
N LYS A 46 2.46 -1.65 -5.15
CA LYS A 46 1.85 -1.56 -3.82
C LYS A 46 0.51 -0.85 -3.83
N TYR A 47 -0.26 -1.00 -2.78
CA TYR A 47 -1.47 -0.19 -2.59
C TYR A 47 -1.61 0.19 -1.12
N THR A 48 -2.27 1.32 -0.87
CA THR A 48 -2.59 1.77 0.47
C THR A 48 -4.10 1.79 0.68
N LEU A 49 -4.57 1.09 1.71
CA LEU A 49 -5.95 1.09 2.19
C LEU A 49 -6.02 1.94 3.45
N ARG A 50 -6.89 2.96 3.45
CA ARG A 50 -7.25 3.76 4.63
C ARG A 50 -8.70 3.49 4.97
N ILE A 51 -8.99 3.22 6.24
CA ILE A 51 -10.35 3.03 6.76
C ILE A 51 -10.55 4.02 7.90
N TYR A 52 -11.64 4.77 7.82
CA TYR A 52 -12.08 5.74 8.82
C TYR A 52 -13.35 5.20 9.47
N TYR A 53 -13.25 4.85 10.76
CA TYR A 53 -14.39 4.38 11.52
C TYR A 53 -15.15 5.54 12.18
N PRO A 54 -16.46 5.38 12.43
CA PRO A 54 -17.28 6.42 13.07
C PRO A 54 -16.79 6.84 14.47
N ASP A 55 -16.09 5.95 15.18
CA ASP A 55 -15.57 6.14 16.54
C ASP A 55 -14.23 6.90 16.59
N ARG A 56 -13.84 7.56 15.49
CA ARG A 56 -12.53 8.22 15.32
C ARG A 56 -11.35 7.25 15.32
N THR A 57 -11.60 5.95 15.16
CA THR A 57 -10.54 4.99 14.84
C THR A 57 -10.14 5.15 13.38
N THR A 58 -8.84 5.20 13.13
CA THR A 58 -8.27 5.13 11.78
C THR A 58 -7.39 3.91 11.65
N ARG A 59 -7.47 3.26 10.48
CA ARG A 59 -6.56 2.18 10.09
C ARG A 59 -5.98 2.50 8.73
N GLU A 60 -4.67 2.41 8.60
CA GLU A 60 -3.95 2.56 7.35
C GLU A 60 -3.07 1.35 7.12
N GLU A 61 -3.13 0.75 5.93
CA GLU A 61 -2.36 -0.42 5.53
C GLU A 61 -1.75 -0.22 4.15
N THR A 62 -0.44 -0.39 4.04
CA THR A 62 0.23 -0.51 2.76
C THR A 62 0.61 -1.97 2.53
N VAL A 63 0.20 -2.50 1.38
CA VAL A 63 0.60 -3.84 0.91
C VAL A 63 1.51 -3.66 -0.29
N GLU A 64 2.73 -4.18 -0.19
CA GLU A 64 3.77 -4.08 -1.21
C GLU A 64 4.20 -5.48 -1.68
N GLU A 65 4.24 -5.69 -2.99
CA GLU A 65 4.85 -6.87 -3.59
C GLU A 65 6.37 -6.66 -3.65
N ILE A 66 7.11 -7.35 -2.77
CA ILE A 66 8.57 -7.23 -2.60
C ILE A 66 9.37 -8.22 -3.47
N ALA A 67 8.70 -9.27 -3.94
CA ALA A 67 9.19 -10.24 -4.93
C ALA A 67 7.96 -10.92 -5.58
N PRO A 68 8.09 -11.63 -6.71
CA PRO A 68 6.93 -12.23 -7.38
C PRO A 68 6.07 -13.08 -6.44
N ARG A 69 4.82 -12.63 -6.21
CA ARG A 69 3.84 -13.23 -5.29
C ARG A 69 4.23 -13.23 -3.81
N VAL A 70 5.20 -12.40 -3.42
CA VAL A 70 5.65 -12.23 -2.03
C VAL A 70 5.28 -10.82 -1.59
N PHE A 71 4.42 -10.74 -0.58
CA PHE A 71 3.87 -9.48 -0.10
C PHE A 71 4.40 -9.13 1.29
N GLN A 72 4.66 -7.85 1.50
CA GLN A 72 4.90 -7.24 2.80
C GLN A 72 3.78 -6.25 3.09
N VAL A 73 3.22 -6.35 4.29
CA VAL A 73 2.17 -5.47 4.78
C VAL A 73 2.75 -4.64 5.92
N ARG A 74 2.55 -3.33 5.87
CA ARG A 74 2.80 -2.41 6.99
C ARG A 74 1.52 -1.70 7.30
N GLY A 75 1.10 -1.72 8.56
CA GLY A 75 -0.14 -1.10 8.95
C GLY A 75 -0.04 -0.35 10.26
N SER A 76 -1.00 0.56 10.43
CA SER A 76 -1.20 1.32 11.65
C SER A 76 -2.67 1.36 12.01
N LEU A 77 -2.96 1.35 13.31
CA LEU A 77 -4.27 1.62 13.87
C LEU A 77 -4.13 2.68 14.95
N SER A 78 -4.97 3.71 14.89
CA SER A 78 -5.06 4.75 15.90
C SER A 78 -6.51 4.84 16.37
N GLN A 79 -6.75 4.57 17.64
CA GLN A 79 -8.05 4.66 18.28
C GLN A 79 -7.96 5.64 19.45
N THR A 80 -8.93 6.56 19.56
CA THR A 80 -9.02 7.50 20.67
C THR A 80 -10.19 7.13 21.56
N PHE A 81 -10.03 7.26 22.88
CA PHE A 81 -11.07 7.09 23.89
C PHE A 81 -11.31 8.44 24.59
N PRO A 82 -12.12 9.35 24.01
CA PRO A 82 -12.23 10.73 24.47
C PRO A 82 -12.67 10.86 25.92
N ASP A 83 -13.60 10.00 26.35
CA ASP A 83 -14.16 10.00 27.70
C ASP A 83 -13.12 9.67 28.78
N GLN A 84 -12.02 9.02 28.39
CA GLN A 84 -10.94 8.61 29.27
C GLN A 84 -9.67 9.46 29.08
N GLY A 85 -9.60 10.30 28.04
CA GLY A 85 -8.38 11.01 27.65
C GLY A 85 -7.24 10.07 27.21
N LEU A 86 -7.58 8.86 26.78
CA LEU A 86 -6.64 7.80 26.41
C LEU A 86 -6.67 7.53 24.90
N GLY A 87 -5.63 6.88 24.41
CA GLY A 87 -5.53 6.42 23.03
C GLY A 87 -4.77 5.10 22.94
N LEU A 88 -5.05 4.37 21.87
CA LEU A 88 -4.35 3.17 21.45
C LEU A 88 -3.74 3.42 20.07
N GLU A 89 -2.43 3.23 19.96
CA GLU A 89 -1.70 3.20 18.71
C GLU A 89 -1.11 1.80 18.53
N VAL A 90 -1.34 1.21 17.36
CA VAL A 90 -0.80 -0.08 16.97
C VAL A 90 -0.03 0.12 15.67
N LEU A 91 1.22 -0.30 15.63
CA LEU A 91 2.02 -0.36 14.41
C LEU A 91 2.39 -1.81 14.17
N TYR A 92 2.10 -2.34 12.98
CA TYR A 92 2.36 -3.74 12.68
C TYR A 92 2.96 -3.94 11.30
N GLU A 93 3.67 -5.06 11.18
CA GLU A 93 4.25 -5.53 9.94
C GLU A 93 3.98 -7.02 9.79
N ALA A 94 3.63 -7.45 8.58
CA ALA A 94 3.46 -8.85 8.23
C ALA A 94 4.19 -9.15 6.91
N GLY A 95 4.89 -10.28 6.83
CA GLY A 95 5.56 -10.69 5.61
C GLY A 95 6.25 -12.04 5.77
N PRO A 96 7.27 -12.34 4.93
CA PRO A 96 8.01 -13.61 5.00
C PRO A 96 8.67 -13.90 6.35
N ASN A 97 8.98 -12.85 7.11
CA ASN A 97 9.61 -12.96 8.43
C ASN A 97 8.60 -13.12 9.58
N GLY A 98 7.32 -13.31 9.26
CA GLY A 98 6.23 -13.44 10.24
C GLY A 98 5.51 -12.12 10.49
N TYR A 99 4.84 -12.06 11.64
CA TYR A 99 4.04 -10.92 12.08
C TYR A 99 4.64 -10.32 13.33
N VAL A 100 4.74 -8.99 13.37
CA VAL A 100 5.12 -8.24 14.55
C VAL A 100 4.21 -7.03 14.71
N ALA A 101 3.85 -6.71 15.96
CA ALA A 101 3.10 -5.52 16.30
C ALA A 101 3.70 -4.84 17.53
N LYS A 102 3.65 -3.51 17.53
CA LYS A 102 4.00 -2.64 18.65
C LYS A 102 2.74 -1.91 19.09
N TYR A 103 2.52 -1.89 20.39
CA TYR A 103 1.34 -1.28 20.99
C TYR A 103 1.77 -0.15 21.91
N LYS A 104 1.07 0.97 21.82
CA LYS A 104 1.19 2.09 22.74
C LYS A 104 -0.21 2.44 23.21
N TYR A 105 -0.43 2.32 24.51
CA TYR A 105 -1.67 2.72 25.16
C TYR A 105 -1.34 3.72 26.26
N GLY A 106 -2.08 4.82 26.32
CA GLY A 106 -1.86 5.85 27.33
C GLY A 106 -2.54 7.16 26.98
N THR A 107 -2.17 8.22 27.68
CA THR A 107 -2.68 9.56 27.42
C THR A 107 -2.36 10.00 26.00
N THR A 108 -3.39 10.43 25.28
CA THR A 108 -3.24 10.95 23.93
C THR A 108 -2.49 12.28 24.04
N THR A 109 -1.21 12.30 23.70
CA THR A 109 -0.54 13.57 23.38
C THR A 109 -1.14 14.01 22.05
N THR A 110 -2.18 14.84 22.10
CA THR A 110 -2.60 15.62 20.93
C THR A 110 -1.32 16.23 20.35
N PRO A 111 -0.92 15.92 19.10
CA PRO A 111 0.12 16.71 18.46
C PRO A 111 -0.34 18.17 18.59
N PRO A 112 0.50 19.11 19.04
CA PRO A 112 0.08 20.50 19.13
C PRO A 112 -0.51 20.87 17.77
N LEU A 113 -1.76 21.30 17.78
CA LEU A 113 -2.46 21.77 16.60
C LEU A 113 -1.58 22.90 16.06
N GLY A 114 -0.77 22.62 15.03
CA GLY A 114 0.13 23.58 14.45
C GLY A 114 -0.71 24.74 13.96
N LEU A 115 -0.68 25.85 14.69
CA LEU A 115 -1.39 27.05 14.28
C LEU A 115 -0.88 27.42 12.89
N PRO A 116 -1.77 27.70 11.92
CA PRO A 116 -1.33 28.10 10.59
C PRO A 116 -0.42 29.34 10.73
N PRO A 117 0.63 29.46 9.90
CA PRO A 117 1.66 30.51 10.04
C PRO A 117 1.12 31.95 10.07
N ASN A 118 -0.13 32.15 9.63
CA ASN A 118 -0.81 33.44 9.66
C ASN A 118 -1.23 33.90 11.07
N VAL A 119 -1.20 33.03 12.10
CA VAL A 119 -1.52 33.41 13.49
C VAL A 119 -0.32 34.05 14.21
N LEU A 120 0.91 33.88 13.70
CA LEU A 120 2.15 34.39 14.31
C LEU A 120 2.46 35.87 14.01
N LYS A 121 1.59 36.59 13.30
CA LYS A 121 1.75 38.03 13.15
C LYS A 121 1.12 38.74 14.35
N SER A 122 1.86 38.76 15.46
CA SER A 122 1.66 39.81 16.46
C SER A 122 1.89 41.14 15.76
N THR A 123 0.86 41.99 15.73
CA THR A 123 1.03 43.43 15.59
C THR A 123 2.15 43.86 16.52
N ALA A 124 3.18 44.48 15.94
CA ALA A 124 4.15 45.26 16.66
C ALA A 124 4.06 46.68 16.08
N GLY A 125 3.70 47.63 16.94
CA GLY A 125 3.92 49.07 16.78
C GLY A 125 3.12 49.76 15.70
#